data_AF-A0A2U1C636-F1
#
_entry.id   AF-A0A2U1C636-F1
#
_cell.length_a   1.000
_cell.length_b   1.000
_cell.length_c   1.000
_cell.angle_alpha   90.00
_cell.angle_beta   90.00
_cell.angle_gamma   90.00
#
_symmetry.space_group_name_H-M   'P 1'
#
loop_
_entity.id
_entity.type
_entity.pdbx_description
1 polymer ?
#
loop_
_entity_poly.entity_id
_entity_poly.type
_entity_poly.pdbx_seq_one_letter_code
_entity_poly.pdbx_strand_id
1 'polypeptide(L)'
;MATSSVGNMPSTSALPAQEAARTHRTTPTEEARGTKAPDGKPNLRQQQNVQILQASMDVSIQSGDSSLALLYRTAIDRINEYLEPELGPNAIGGKDAPDGSPEATAGRILSLSTAFYDAYAAQPKNKDKDAETMARDFVDLIRGGFERGFGEARDILGGLGVLGEDSPVEQGINKTYALVMQGYDDFLASKLGPRPATEPSAPDGSSAAA
;
A
#
# COMPACT_ATOMS: atom_id res chain seq x y z
N MET A 1 -62.69 -45.60 22.33
CA MET A 1 -63.69 -44.68 22.90
C MET A 1 -63.05 -43.30 22.91
N ALA A 2 -63.53 -42.41 22.03
CA ALA A 2 -64.29 -41.19 22.38
C ALA A 2 -63.39 -40.05 22.91
N THR A 3 -63.46 -38.78 22.54
CA THR A 3 -64.17 -37.96 21.55
C THR A 3 -63.51 -36.57 21.61
N SER A 4 -63.69 -35.78 20.55
CA SER A 4 -63.39 -34.36 20.34
C SER A 4 -63.46 -33.40 21.55
N SER A 5 -62.72 -32.28 21.50
CA SER A 5 -63.30 -30.96 21.83
C SER A 5 -62.45 -29.78 21.34
N VAL A 6 -63.04 -28.99 20.45
CA VAL A 6 -62.64 -27.63 20.07
C VAL A 6 -63.45 -26.65 20.92
N GLY A 7 -62.80 -25.64 21.46
CA GLY A 7 -63.37 -24.44 22.09
C GLY A 7 -62.23 -23.45 22.34
N ASN A 8 -62.35 -22.13 22.28
CA ASN A 8 -63.50 -21.24 22.43
C ASN A 8 -62.99 -19.81 22.14
N MET A 9 -63.68 -19.03 21.30
CA MET A 9 -63.55 -17.55 21.24
C MET A 9 -64.53 -16.94 22.26
N PRO A 10 -64.28 -15.74 22.82
CA PRO A 10 -65.03 -14.58 22.30
C PRO A 10 -64.35 -13.18 22.42
N SER A 11 -64.70 -12.33 21.44
CA SER A 11 -65.26 -10.95 21.53
C SER A 11 -64.53 -9.73 22.16
N THR A 12 -64.26 -8.77 21.26
CA THR A 12 -64.72 -7.35 21.20
C THR A 12 -64.06 -6.18 21.97
N SER A 13 -63.91 -5.07 21.21
CA SER A 13 -63.87 -3.62 21.54
C SER A 13 -62.48 -2.98 21.38
N ALA A 14 -62.23 -1.86 20.68
CA ALA A 14 -63.05 -0.86 20.00
C ALA A 14 -62.20 -0.04 18.98
N LEU A 15 -62.86 0.53 17.95
CA LEU A 15 -62.40 1.65 17.10
C LEU A 15 -62.91 2.98 17.67
N PRO A 16 -62.31 4.16 17.36
CA PRO A 16 -62.62 4.94 16.13
C PRO A 16 -61.35 5.57 15.47
N ALA A 17 -61.19 5.66 14.13
CA ALA A 17 -61.77 6.65 13.19
C ALA A 17 -61.55 8.12 13.64
N GLN A 18 -61.09 9.10 12.86
CA GLN A 18 -60.96 9.30 11.41
C GLN A 18 -60.24 10.66 11.16
N GLU A 19 -59.83 10.91 9.92
CA GLU A 19 -59.78 12.23 9.25
C GLU A 19 -58.62 13.22 9.54
N ALA A 20 -57.76 13.50 8.54
CA ALA A 20 -57.88 14.71 7.72
C ALA A 20 -56.57 15.15 7.02
N ALA A 21 -56.71 15.40 5.70
CA ALA A 21 -56.08 16.47 4.89
C ALA A 21 -54.54 16.48 4.68
N ARG A 22 -54.06 16.18 3.46
CA ARG A 22 -53.70 17.14 2.37
C ARG A 22 -52.68 18.19 2.85
N THR A 23 -51.49 18.38 2.25
CA THR A 23 -51.24 18.80 0.86
C THR A 23 -49.72 19.04 0.75
N HIS A 24 -49.01 18.62 -0.30
CA HIS A 24 -47.84 19.39 -0.77
C HIS A 24 -47.74 19.32 -2.30
N ARG A 25 -47.76 20.53 -2.86
CA ARG A 25 -47.84 20.91 -4.28
C ARG A 25 -46.42 21.00 -4.86
N THR A 26 -46.28 20.55 -6.11
CA THR A 26 -45.11 20.68 -7.00
C THR A 26 -44.85 22.16 -7.38
N THR A 27 -43.61 22.67 -7.46
CA THR A 27 -42.76 22.78 -8.70
C THR A 27 -41.51 23.66 -8.43
N PRO A 28 -40.47 23.64 -9.30
CA PRO A 28 -39.08 24.04 -9.04
C PRO A 28 -38.69 25.43 -9.57
N THR A 29 -37.61 26.05 -9.05
CA THR A 29 -36.84 27.10 -9.74
C THR A 29 -35.39 27.17 -9.21
N GLU A 30 -34.47 27.31 -10.17
CA GLU A 30 -33.00 27.40 -10.11
C GLU A 30 -32.39 28.57 -9.31
N GLU A 31 -31.13 28.33 -8.92
CA GLU A 31 -29.97 29.24 -8.80
C GLU A 31 -30.02 30.48 -7.90
N ALA A 32 -29.26 30.42 -6.80
CA ALA A 32 -28.37 31.52 -6.40
C ALA A 32 -27.11 30.97 -5.72
N ARG A 33 -25.98 31.22 -6.38
CA ARG A 33 -24.58 30.98 -5.99
C ARG A 33 -24.26 31.32 -4.53
N GLY A 34 -23.33 30.53 -4.00
CA GLY A 34 -22.15 31.07 -3.33
C GLY A 34 -22.18 31.08 -1.81
N THR A 35 -21.77 29.97 -1.21
CA THR A 35 -21.04 30.02 0.06
C THR A 35 -19.79 29.18 -0.08
N LYS A 36 -18.65 29.87 -0.26
CA LYS A 36 -17.35 29.31 0.09
C LYS A 36 -17.46 28.85 1.55
N ALA A 37 -17.24 27.57 1.81
CA ALA A 37 -17.05 27.10 3.18
C ALA A 37 -15.74 27.73 3.72
N PRO A 38 -15.77 28.42 4.86
CA PRO A 38 -14.55 28.94 5.45
C PRO A 38 -13.90 27.88 6.35
N ASP A 39 -12.57 27.80 6.21
CA ASP A 39 -11.57 27.50 7.24
C ASP A 39 -11.56 26.11 7.92
N GLY A 40 -10.59 25.29 7.49
CA GLY A 40 -9.46 24.92 8.36
C GLY A 40 -9.73 24.06 9.60
N LYS A 41 -10.89 23.41 9.73
CA LYS A 41 -11.10 22.33 10.71
C LYS A 41 -11.22 21.02 9.95
N PRO A 42 -10.49 19.95 10.34
CA PRO A 42 -10.77 18.65 9.78
C PRO A 42 -12.23 18.33 10.12
N ASN A 43 -13.08 18.20 9.10
CA ASN A 43 -14.50 17.99 9.34
C ASN A 43 -14.62 16.71 10.15
N LEU A 44 -15.22 16.80 11.34
CA LEU A 44 -15.45 15.63 12.20
C LEU A 44 -16.16 14.49 11.44
N ARG A 45 -17.02 14.85 10.48
CA ARG A 45 -17.65 13.91 9.55
C ARG A 45 -16.67 13.22 8.61
N GLN A 46 -15.68 13.95 8.08
CA GLN A 46 -14.62 13.34 7.28
C GLN A 46 -13.84 12.35 8.16
N GLN A 47 -13.38 12.75 9.34
CA GLN A 47 -12.67 11.85 10.27
C GLN A 47 -13.47 10.59 10.61
N GLN A 48 -14.78 10.72 10.84
CA GLN A 48 -15.67 9.59 11.09
C GLN A 48 -15.78 8.66 9.88
N ASN A 49 -15.95 9.21 8.68
CA ASN A 49 -16.01 8.41 7.45
C ASN A 49 -14.71 7.64 7.20
N VAL A 50 -13.58 8.26 7.51
CA VAL A 50 -12.25 7.62 7.44
C VAL A 50 -12.12 6.47 8.42
N GLN A 51 -12.52 6.68 9.69
CA GLN A 51 -12.49 5.63 10.71
C GLN A 51 -13.38 4.44 10.33
N ILE A 52 -14.54 4.70 9.69
CA ILE A 52 -15.42 3.64 9.19
C ILE A 52 -14.75 2.84 8.07
N LEU A 53 -14.10 3.51 7.11
CA LEU A 53 -13.37 2.85 6.03
C LEU A 53 -12.19 2.02 6.57
N GLN A 54 -11.45 2.56 7.55
CA GLN A 54 -10.35 1.85 8.23
C GLN A 54 -10.86 0.63 8.99
N ALA A 55 -11.91 0.78 9.82
CA ALA A 55 -12.49 -0.33 10.54
C ALA A 55 -13.04 -1.42 9.60
N SER A 56 -13.61 -1.03 8.45
CA SER A 56 -14.08 -1.98 7.44
C SER A 56 -12.93 -2.72 6.78
N MET A 57 -11.80 -2.04 6.52
CA MET A 57 -10.57 -2.65 6.04
C MET A 57 -9.99 -3.63 7.06
N ASP A 58 -9.92 -3.25 8.34
CA ASP A 58 -9.40 -4.09 9.42
C ASP A 58 -10.23 -5.36 9.58
N VAL A 59 -11.57 -5.25 9.53
CA VAL A 59 -12.46 -6.42 9.55
C VAL A 59 -12.22 -7.32 8.33
N SER A 60 -11.99 -6.74 7.15
CA SER A 60 -11.70 -7.49 5.92
C SER A 60 -10.37 -8.24 6.01
N ILE A 61 -9.36 -7.64 6.64
CA ILE A 61 -8.07 -8.31 6.90
C ILE A 61 -8.25 -9.42 7.93
N GLN A 62 -8.97 -9.17 9.03
CA GLN A 62 -9.25 -10.17 10.07
C GLN A 62 -10.06 -11.35 9.55
N SER A 63 -10.98 -11.12 8.60
CA SER A 63 -11.77 -12.18 7.96
C SER A 63 -11.03 -12.89 6.82
N GLY A 64 -9.83 -12.42 6.46
CA GLY A 64 -9.03 -12.97 5.35
C GLY A 64 -9.47 -12.52 3.96
N ASP A 65 -10.39 -11.56 3.84
CA ASP A 65 -10.84 -11.01 2.56
C ASP A 65 -9.84 -9.97 2.03
N SER A 66 -8.76 -10.50 1.46
CA SER A 66 -7.66 -9.71 0.88
C SER A 66 -8.12 -8.85 -0.29
N SER A 67 -9.16 -9.27 -1.04
CA SER A 67 -9.67 -8.54 -2.20
C SER A 67 -10.41 -7.27 -1.79
N LEU A 68 -11.25 -7.37 -0.76
CA LEU A 68 -11.98 -6.25 -0.20
C LEU A 68 -11.04 -5.29 0.55
N ALA A 69 -10.05 -5.83 1.27
CA ALA A 69 -9.00 -5.01 1.88
C ALA A 69 -8.21 -4.20 0.83
N LEU A 70 -7.93 -4.79 -0.34
CA LEU A 70 -7.25 -4.10 -1.44
C LEU A 70 -8.13 -2.99 -2.03
N LEU A 71 -9.44 -3.23 -2.16
CA LEU A 71 -10.41 -2.23 -2.61
C LEU A 71 -10.47 -1.04 -1.64
N TYR A 72 -10.58 -1.31 -0.33
CA TYR A 72 -10.57 -0.26 0.68
C TYR A 72 -9.27 0.56 0.66
N ARG A 73 -8.13 -0.11 0.50
CA ARG A 73 -6.83 0.56 0.38
C ARG A 73 -6.74 1.44 -0.87
N THR A 74 -7.15 0.91 -2.02
CA THR A 74 -7.17 1.65 -3.30
C THR A 74 -8.11 2.86 -3.22
N ALA A 75 -9.27 2.71 -2.58
CA ALA A 75 -10.20 3.81 -2.36
C ALA A 75 -9.58 4.89 -1.47
N ILE A 76 -8.92 4.51 -0.37
CA ILE A 76 -8.21 5.45 0.51
C ILE A 76 -7.09 6.18 -0.25
N ASP A 77 -6.29 5.48 -1.04
CA ASP A 77 -5.20 6.06 -1.82
C ASP A 77 -5.71 7.08 -2.85
N ARG A 78 -6.79 6.76 -3.56
CA ARG A 78 -7.43 7.71 -4.50
C ARG A 78 -8.00 8.94 -3.80
N ILE A 79 -8.60 8.77 -2.62
CA ILE A 79 -9.10 9.90 -1.85
C ILE A 79 -7.94 10.78 -1.37
N ASN A 80 -6.79 10.19 -1.00
CA ASN A 80 -5.58 10.95 -0.65
C ASN A 80 -5.05 11.75 -1.85
N GLU A 81 -4.97 11.15 -3.05
CA GLU A 81 -4.56 11.83 -4.29
C GLU A 81 -5.44 13.06 -4.58
N TYR A 82 -6.76 12.93 -4.43
CA TYR A 82 -7.69 14.04 -4.65
C TYR A 82 -7.55 15.17 -3.61
N LEU A 83 -7.15 14.84 -2.39
CA LEU A 83 -7.09 15.80 -1.27
C LEU A 83 -5.69 16.38 -1.05
N GLU A 84 -4.68 15.83 -1.71
CA GLU A 84 -3.28 16.26 -1.60
C GLU A 84 -3.07 17.77 -1.84
N PRO A 85 -3.71 18.43 -2.83
CA PRO A 85 -3.50 19.86 -3.07
C PRO A 85 -3.96 20.77 -1.93
N GLU A 86 -4.90 20.31 -1.10
CA GLU A 86 -5.48 21.09 -0.01
C GLU A 86 -4.97 20.67 1.36
N LEU A 87 -4.73 19.38 1.57
CA LEU A 87 -4.47 18.79 2.88
C LEU A 87 -3.09 18.11 2.99
N GLY A 88 -2.33 18.08 1.90
CA GLY A 88 -1.05 17.40 1.81
C GLY A 88 -1.18 15.88 1.64
N PRO A 89 -0.04 15.18 1.47
CA PRO A 89 -0.01 13.74 1.28
C PRO A 89 -0.67 13.01 2.47
N ASN A 90 -1.33 11.88 2.20
CA ASN A 90 -2.01 11.08 3.22
C ASN A 90 -3.06 11.87 4.04
N ALA A 91 -3.82 12.75 3.41
CA ALA A 91 -4.88 13.56 4.03
C ALA A 91 -5.89 12.76 4.90
N ILE A 92 -6.11 11.50 4.55
CA ILE A 92 -7.15 10.61 5.08
C ILE A 92 -6.53 9.35 5.72
N GLY A 93 -5.34 8.95 5.28
CA GLY A 93 -4.58 7.95 6.03
C GLY A 93 -4.34 8.50 7.43
N GLY A 94 -4.59 7.71 8.48
CA GLY A 94 -4.09 8.09 9.80
C GLY A 94 -2.62 8.49 9.66
N LYS A 95 -2.15 9.44 10.45
CA LYS A 95 -0.75 9.94 10.40
C LYS A 95 0.29 8.82 10.52
N ASP A 96 -0.17 7.64 10.94
CA ASP A 96 0.57 6.40 11.19
C ASP A 96 0.43 5.35 10.05
N ALA A 97 -0.34 5.62 8.98
CA ALA A 97 -0.41 4.73 7.82
C ALA A 97 0.94 4.75 7.10
N PRO A 98 1.63 3.60 6.96
CA PRO A 98 2.94 3.57 6.35
C PRO A 98 2.86 4.02 4.89
N ASP A 99 3.71 4.98 4.49
CA ASP A 99 3.81 5.45 3.10
C ASP A 99 3.89 4.25 2.13
N GLY A 100 2.92 4.15 1.24
CA GLY A 100 2.77 3.06 0.27
C GLY A 100 3.48 3.32 -1.05
N SER A 101 4.14 4.48 -1.22
CA SER A 101 4.87 4.80 -2.44
C SER A 101 5.90 3.72 -2.78
N PRO A 102 6.21 3.52 -4.07
CA PRO A 102 7.28 2.61 -4.48
C PRO A 102 8.62 2.90 -3.80
N GLU A 103 8.93 4.18 -3.61
CA GLU A 103 10.15 4.67 -2.95
C GLU A 103 10.19 4.30 -1.47
N ALA A 104 9.13 4.58 -0.72
CA ALA A 104 9.07 4.23 0.71
C ALA A 104 9.05 2.71 0.92
N THR A 105 8.40 1.98 0.02
CA THR A 105 8.38 0.52 0.05
C THR A 105 9.77 -0.06 -0.24
N ALA A 106 10.43 0.40 -1.30
CA ALA A 106 11.80 0.00 -1.61
C ALA A 106 12.77 0.34 -0.46
N GLY A 107 12.65 1.54 0.11
CA GLY A 107 13.47 1.97 1.25
C GLY A 107 13.31 1.07 2.47
N ARG A 108 12.08 0.63 2.80
CA ARG A 108 11.83 -0.33 3.88
C ARG A 108 12.46 -1.70 3.60
N ILE A 109 12.35 -2.20 2.38
CA ILE A 109 12.93 -3.49 1.97
C ILE A 109 14.46 -3.42 2.06
N LEU A 110 15.07 -2.38 1.51
CA LEU A 110 16.52 -2.16 1.53
C LEU A 110 17.02 -2.02 2.97
N SER A 111 16.37 -1.21 3.80
CA SER A 111 16.71 -1.02 5.21
C SER A 111 16.67 -2.35 5.98
N LEU A 112 15.57 -3.10 5.84
CA LEU A 112 15.41 -4.38 6.53
C LEU A 112 16.46 -5.40 6.07
N SER A 113 16.62 -5.59 4.76
CA SER A 113 17.47 -6.65 4.20
C SER A 113 18.96 -6.38 4.45
N THR A 114 19.42 -5.15 4.24
CA THR A 114 20.84 -4.78 4.37
C THR A 114 21.30 -4.70 5.83
N ALA A 115 20.38 -4.48 6.79
CA ALA A 115 20.68 -4.49 8.22
C ALA A 115 21.27 -5.82 8.72
N PHE A 116 21.07 -6.92 7.98
CA PHE A 116 21.63 -8.23 8.33
C PHE A 116 23.10 -8.40 7.94
N TYR A 117 23.73 -7.44 7.26
CA TYR A 117 25.09 -7.60 6.73
C TYR A 117 26.12 -7.95 7.81
N ASP A 118 26.17 -7.18 8.90
CA ASP A 118 27.17 -7.39 9.95
C ASP A 118 26.95 -8.74 10.67
N ALA A 119 25.69 -9.11 10.87
CA ALA A 119 25.34 -10.41 11.44
C ALA A 119 25.72 -11.57 10.51
N TYR A 120 25.56 -11.40 9.20
CA TYR A 120 26.01 -12.36 8.19
C TYR A 120 27.54 -12.48 8.20
N ALA A 121 28.26 -11.35 8.21
CA ALA A 121 29.72 -11.31 8.26
C ALA A 121 30.30 -12.02 9.49
N ALA A 122 29.62 -11.89 10.64
CA ALA A 122 30.05 -12.51 11.90
C ALA A 122 29.86 -14.04 11.95
N GLN A 123 29.18 -14.66 10.98
CA GLN A 123 28.93 -16.10 10.99
C GLN A 123 30.24 -16.89 10.87
N PRO A 124 30.41 -18.01 11.61
CA PRO A 124 31.64 -18.80 11.57
C PRO A 124 32.08 -19.23 10.16
N LYS A 125 31.11 -19.55 9.28
CA LYS A 125 31.34 -19.93 7.87
C LYS A 125 31.89 -18.80 6.98
N ASN A 126 31.86 -17.56 7.45
CA ASN A 126 32.27 -16.38 6.69
C ASN A 126 33.58 -15.77 7.21
N LYS A 127 34.19 -16.32 8.27
CA LYS A 127 35.39 -15.75 8.92
C LYS A 127 36.62 -15.65 8.02
N ASP A 128 36.75 -16.56 7.07
CA ASP A 128 37.90 -16.64 6.18
C ASP A 128 37.66 -15.94 4.82
N LYS A 129 36.48 -15.34 4.62
CA LYS A 129 36.16 -14.62 3.39
C LYS A 129 36.78 -13.23 3.42
N ASP A 130 37.36 -12.82 2.29
CA ASP A 130 37.73 -11.42 2.10
C ASP A 130 36.47 -10.53 2.02
N ALA A 131 36.66 -9.23 2.22
CA ALA A 131 35.56 -8.26 2.29
C ALA A 131 34.75 -8.18 0.99
N GLU A 132 35.38 -8.35 -0.16
CA GLU A 132 34.73 -8.25 -1.46
C GLU A 132 33.87 -9.48 -1.75
N THR A 133 34.41 -10.69 -1.53
CA THR A 133 33.63 -11.93 -1.62
C THR A 133 32.47 -11.95 -0.63
N MET A 134 32.70 -11.49 0.60
CA MET A 134 31.67 -11.41 1.64
C MET A 134 30.51 -10.49 1.25
N ALA A 135 30.83 -9.31 0.70
CA ALA A 135 29.83 -8.35 0.24
C ALA A 135 28.99 -8.90 -0.92
N ARG A 136 29.64 -9.53 -1.91
CA ARG A 136 28.95 -10.14 -3.05
C ARG A 136 28.04 -11.28 -2.63
N ASP A 137 28.57 -12.24 -1.87
CA ASP A 137 27.79 -13.41 -1.43
C ASP A 137 26.58 -13.01 -0.58
N PHE A 138 26.71 -11.96 0.24
CA PHE A 138 25.58 -11.42 0.98
C PHE A 138 24.53 -10.78 0.06
N VAL A 139 24.95 -9.94 -0.88
CA VAL A 139 24.05 -9.26 -1.81
C VAL A 139 23.33 -10.27 -2.71
N ASP A 140 24.03 -11.29 -3.19
CA ASP A 140 23.44 -12.37 -3.98
C ASP A 140 22.38 -13.14 -3.19
N LEU A 141 22.66 -13.42 -1.90
CA LEU A 141 21.71 -14.09 -1.02
C LEU A 141 20.42 -13.27 -0.82
N ILE A 142 20.53 -12.00 -0.45
CA ILE A 142 19.35 -11.15 -0.20
C ILE A 142 18.60 -10.82 -1.50
N ARG A 143 19.32 -10.67 -2.61
CA ARG A 143 18.74 -10.45 -3.95
C ARG A 143 17.91 -11.66 -4.36
N GLY A 144 18.47 -12.87 -4.29
CA GLY A 144 17.73 -14.08 -4.62
C GLY A 144 16.52 -14.33 -3.71
N GLY A 145 16.63 -13.97 -2.43
CA GLY A 145 15.48 -14.01 -1.50
C GLY A 145 14.38 -13.02 -1.90
N PHE A 146 14.76 -11.80 -2.25
CA PHE A 146 13.83 -10.77 -2.69
C PHE A 146 13.16 -11.11 -4.03
N GLU A 147 13.90 -11.58 -5.03
CA GLU A 147 13.34 -11.96 -6.33
C GLU A 147 12.30 -13.07 -6.20
N ARG A 148 12.57 -14.07 -5.35
CA ARG A 148 11.60 -15.13 -5.07
C ARG A 148 10.33 -14.57 -4.45
N GLY A 149 10.46 -13.78 -3.37
CA GLY A 149 9.30 -13.18 -2.71
C GLY A 149 8.52 -12.21 -3.60
N PHE A 150 9.22 -11.47 -4.46
CA PHE A 150 8.60 -10.58 -5.44
C PHE A 150 7.79 -11.37 -6.49
N GLY A 151 8.36 -12.47 -7.01
CA GLY A 151 7.67 -13.36 -7.95
C GLY A 151 6.40 -13.95 -7.34
N GLU A 152 6.50 -14.51 -6.13
CA GLU A 152 5.35 -15.06 -5.39
C GLU A 152 4.26 -14.00 -5.14
N ALA A 153 4.65 -12.78 -4.72
CA ALA A 153 3.70 -11.69 -4.52
C ALA A 153 3.04 -11.25 -5.83
N ARG A 154 3.81 -11.18 -6.93
CA ARG A 154 3.29 -10.83 -8.26
C ARG A 154 2.30 -11.90 -8.76
N ASP A 155 2.59 -13.18 -8.54
CA ASP A 155 1.69 -14.28 -8.92
C ASP A 155 0.36 -14.21 -8.17
N ILE A 156 0.39 -13.90 -6.87
CA ILE A 156 -0.82 -13.66 -6.08
C ILE A 156 -1.62 -12.50 -6.66
N LEU A 157 -0.98 -11.35 -6.91
CA LEU A 157 -1.64 -10.18 -7.50
C LEU A 157 -2.17 -10.45 -8.91
N GLY A 158 -1.47 -11.26 -9.70
CA GLY A 158 -1.92 -11.72 -11.00
C GLY A 158 -3.18 -12.60 -10.88
N GLY A 159 -3.20 -13.54 -9.93
CA GLY A 159 -4.36 -14.36 -9.61
C GLY A 159 -5.57 -13.56 -9.12
N LEU A 160 -5.33 -12.40 -8.49
CA LEU A 160 -6.37 -11.44 -8.10
C LEU A 160 -6.85 -10.55 -9.25
N GLY A 161 -6.21 -10.62 -10.42
CA GLY A 161 -6.61 -9.84 -11.61
C GLY A 161 -6.32 -8.34 -11.50
N VAL A 162 -5.43 -7.92 -10.61
CA VAL A 162 -5.06 -6.50 -10.43
C VAL A 162 -3.85 -6.07 -11.25
N LEU A 163 -3.21 -7.02 -11.94
CA LEU A 163 -2.12 -6.79 -12.88
C LEU A 163 -2.69 -6.79 -14.30
N GLY A 164 -2.25 -5.83 -15.12
CA GLY A 164 -2.83 -5.59 -16.44
C GLY A 164 -2.26 -4.33 -17.07
N GLU A 165 -2.50 -4.19 -18.38
CA GLU A 165 -2.10 -3.01 -19.15
C GLU A 165 -2.67 -1.74 -18.49
N ASP A 166 -1.81 -0.74 -18.29
CA ASP A 166 -2.11 0.50 -17.57
C ASP A 166 -2.48 0.37 -16.07
N SER A 167 -2.31 -0.79 -15.43
CA SER A 167 -2.56 -0.95 -14.00
C SER A 167 -1.58 -0.12 -13.15
N PRO A 168 -2.07 0.82 -12.32
CA PRO A 168 -1.21 1.56 -11.38
C PRO A 168 -0.52 0.64 -10.36
N VAL A 169 -1.17 -0.49 -10.03
CA VAL A 169 -0.60 -1.50 -9.14
C VAL A 169 0.62 -2.14 -9.81
N GLU A 170 0.48 -2.54 -11.07
CA GLU A 170 1.58 -3.13 -11.83
C GLU A 170 2.76 -2.17 -12.00
N GLN A 171 2.49 -0.90 -12.32
CA GLN A 171 3.52 0.13 -12.43
C GLN A 171 4.24 0.36 -11.09
N GLY A 172 3.48 0.41 -9.99
CA GLY A 172 4.03 0.59 -8.65
C GLY A 172 4.93 -0.56 -8.21
N ILE A 173 4.51 -1.81 -8.42
CA ILE A 173 5.34 -2.98 -8.06
C ILE A 173 6.60 -3.05 -8.92
N ASN A 174 6.51 -2.74 -10.22
CA ASN A 174 7.66 -2.77 -11.11
C ASN A 174 8.68 -1.67 -10.75
N LYS A 175 8.19 -0.48 -10.39
CA LYS A 175 9.05 0.60 -9.88
C LYS A 175 9.72 0.21 -8.56
N THR A 176 8.98 -0.41 -7.65
CA THR A 176 9.51 -0.90 -6.37
C THR A 176 10.62 -1.92 -6.61
N TYR A 177 10.40 -2.88 -7.52
CA TYR A 177 11.41 -3.87 -7.90
C TYR A 177 12.68 -3.22 -8.43
N ALA A 178 12.56 -2.28 -9.37
CA ALA A 178 13.70 -1.59 -9.95
C ALA A 178 14.52 -0.84 -8.89
N LEU A 179 13.84 -0.13 -7.98
CA LEU A 179 14.49 0.61 -6.89
C LEU A 179 15.20 -0.32 -5.90
N VAL A 180 14.63 -1.48 -5.59
CA VAL A 180 15.29 -2.46 -4.71
C VAL A 180 16.51 -3.08 -5.38
N MET A 181 16.41 -3.45 -6.66
CA MET A 181 17.55 -3.97 -7.43
C MET A 181 18.71 -2.98 -7.47
N GLN A 182 18.40 -1.73 -7.82
CA GLN A 182 19.38 -0.65 -7.82
C GLN A 182 19.95 -0.43 -6.41
N GLY A 183 19.13 -0.42 -5.37
CA GLY A 183 19.60 -0.26 -3.99
C GLY A 183 20.55 -1.37 -3.53
N TYR A 184 20.38 -2.61 -4.02
CA TYR A 184 21.34 -3.69 -3.79
C TYR A 184 22.66 -3.47 -4.53
N ASP A 185 22.62 -2.98 -5.77
CA ASP A 185 23.83 -2.60 -6.51
C ASP A 185 24.57 -1.46 -5.80
N ASP A 186 23.85 -0.43 -5.35
CA ASP A 186 24.39 0.72 -4.62
C ASP A 186 24.98 0.29 -3.28
N PHE A 187 24.30 -0.60 -2.55
CA PHE A 187 24.82 -1.18 -1.32
C PHE A 187 26.12 -1.94 -1.57
N LEU A 188 26.16 -2.81 -2.59
CA LEU A 188 27.36 -3.55 -2.95
C LEU A 188 28.51 -2.61 -3.28
N ALA A 189 28.27 -1.61 -4.13
CA ALA A 189 29.28 -0.61 -4.49
C ALA A 189 29.82 0.13 -3.25
N SER A 190 28.95 0.45 -2.29
CA SER A 190 29.37 1.09 -1.03
C SER A 190 30.31 0.22 -0.18
N LYS A 191 30.20 -1.12 -0.28
CA LYS A 191 31.07 -2.07 0.45
C LYS A 191 32.40 -2.33 -0.26
N LEU A 192 32.42 -2.23 -1.59
CA LEU A 192 33.63 -2.44 -2.39
C LEU A 192 34.54 -1.20 -2.46
N GLY A 193 34.00 -0.02 -2.11
CA GLY A 193 34.74 1.25 -2.20
C GLY A 193 34.96 1.71 -3.65
N PRO A 194 35.55 2.91 -3.86
CA PRO A 194 35.91 3.35 -5.20
C PRO A 194 36.98 2.40 -5.77
N ARG A 195 36.69 1.81 -6.94
CA ARG A 195 37.68 1.08 -7.73
C ARG A 195 38.91 1.97 -7.87
N PRO A 196 40.13 1.54 -7.50
CA PRO A 196 41.32 2.33 -7.78
C PRO A 196 41.32 2.64 -9.28
N ALA A 197 41.37 3.92 -9.61
CA ALA A 197 41.49 4.38 -10.98
C ALA A 197 42.67 3.62 -11.59
N THR A 198 42.37 2.87 -12.64
CA THR A 198 43.37 2.17 -13.43
C THR A 198 44.42 3.22 -13.82
N GLU A 199 45.64 3.07 -13.30
CA GLU A 199 46.73 3.97 -13.67
C GLU A 199 46.81 3.98 -15.20
N PRO A 200 46.86 5.16 -15.84
CA PRO A 200 47.08 5.22 -17.26
C PRO A 200 48.44 4.59 -17.54
N SER A 201 48.43 3.49 -18.30
CA SER A 201 49.61 2.87 -18.85
C SER A 201 50.50 3.95 -19.45
N ALA A 202 51.73 4.05 -18.93
CA ALA A 202 52.73 4.97 -19.42
C ALA A 202 52.86 4.84 -20.95
N PRO A 203 52.99 5.96 -21.70
CA PRO A 203 53.19 5.88 -23.12
C PRO A 203 54.53 5.19 -23.41
N ASP A 204 54.51 4.20 -24.30
CA ASP A 204 55.68 3.56 -24.89
C ASP A 204 56.60 4.62 -25.49
N GLY A 205 57.58 5.05 -24.69
CA GLY A 205 58.70 5.86 -25.14
C GLY A 205 59.75 4.95 -25.78
N SER A 206 59.57 4.59 -27.04
CA SER A 206 60.69 4.19 -27.89
C SER A 206 60.43 4.55 -29.35
N SER A 207 60.59 5.85 -29.62
CA SER A 207 60.87 6.36 -30.96
C SER A 207 62.38 6.30 -31.18
N ALA A 208 62.77 5.56 -32.22
CA ALA A 208 63.85 5.84 -33.17
C ALA A 208 65.19 6.42 -32.65
N ALA A 209 66.25 5.63 -32.81
CA ALA A 209 67.61 6.08 -33.14
C ALA A 209 68.11 5.12 -34.24
N ALA A 210 68.22 5.62 -35.48
CA ALA A 210 69.44 6.14 -36.11
C ALA A 210 70.25 5.03 -36.81
#